data_AF-A0A7S0HPN7-F1
#
_entry.id   AF-A0A7S0HPN7-F1
#
_cell.length_a   1.000
_cell.length_b   1.000
_cell.length_c   1.000
_cell.angle_alpha   90.00
_cell.angle_beta   90.00
_cell.angle_gamma   90.00
#
_symmetry.space_group_name_H-M   'P 1'
#
loop_
_entity.id
_entity.type
_entity.pdbx_description
1 polymer ?
#
loop_
_entity_poly.entity_id
_entity_poly.type
_entity_poly.pdbx_seq_one_letter_code
_entity_poly.pdbx_strand_id
1 'polypeptide(L)'
;MLPTTNVGTWAPRAEKQVEKNKRSDDSAGSAKRPKSSLKDPLGEPPPWFKDAAPAAVETGLPAEAAAASTSELPPSEAASSSEPSPGAKDEIAQAAGRLVEHIKNPSKFAKVATMACKLLEDGRVNKHNSEAFFEVLEAGMADPKLRVKEKAYRVPCRALYNAALQRKEVFGLKRQATLRLWQMRVINQIDLLAKEPEQVLRICREIRQGLMILPCLDPSLEPPSRSGGGRREMMPAAARPVWAEALFECLTVAMSMNDLEWARNDLNMLVKTAHDRRQNFTDDQASAILNWNRKRKTGTDDLKKLFG
;
A
#
# COMPACT_ATOMS: atom_id res chain seq x y z
N MET A 1 8.35 -83.03 7.28
CA MET A 1 9.06 -83.38 8.53
C MET A 1 9.18 -82.12 9.38
N LEU A 2 9.10 -82.24 10.71
CA LEU A 2 9.31 -81.15 11.68
C LEU A 2 10.58 -81.46 12.50
N PRO A 3 11.18 -80.45 13.17
CA PRO A 3 11.05 -80.31 14.63
C PRO A 3 10.54 -78.91 15.05
N THR A 4 9.53 -78.76 15.93
CA THR A 4 9.60 -78.66 17.42
C THR A 4 10.51 -77.53 17.96
N THR A 5 10.06 -76.34 18.39
CA THR A 5 9.19 -75.90 19.53
C THR A 5 9.89 -75.66 20.88
N ASN A 6 9.83 -74.42 21.40
CA ASN A 6 9.82 -74.05 22.83
C ASN A 6 9.25 -72.59 22.92
N VAL A 7 8.09 -72.18 23.46
CA VAL A 7 7.30 -72.31 24.73
C VAL A 7 7.82 -71.57 25.98
N GLY A 8 6.90 -70.91 26.72
CA GLY A 8 7.12 -70.08 27.92
C GLY A 8 7.06 -68.57 27.60
N THR A 9 5.99 -67.78 27.81
CA THR A 9 4.73 -67.90 28.57
C THR A 9 4.83 -67.68 30.09
N TRP A 10 4.57 -66.44 30.58
CA TRP A 10 3.76 -66.17 31.77
C TRP A 10 3.34 -64.69 31.93
N ALA A 11 2.18 -64.49 32.57
CA ALA A 11 1.51 -63.26 33.03
C ALA A 11 0.60 -63.68 34.24
N PRO A 12 -0.20 -62.84 34.96
CA PRO A 12 -0.62 -61.45 34.68
C PRO A 12 -0.83 -60.48 35.89
N ARG A 13 -1.19 -59.22 35.56
CA ARG A 13 -2.15 -58.27 36.20
C ARG A 13 -2.55 -58.38 37.70
N ALA A 14 -2.25 -57.31 38.46
CA ALA A 14 -3.13 -56.64 39.46
C ALA A 14 -2.55 -55.22 39.78
N GLU A 15 -3.24 -54.08 40.01
CA GLU A 15 -4.66 -53.65 40.02
C GLU A 15 -5.42 -53.55 41.37
N LYS A 16 -5.32 -52.37 42.05
CA LYS A 16 -6.27 -51.70 42.98
C LYS A 16 -5.64 -50.37 43.51
N GLN A 17 -6.32 -49.21 43.56
CA GLN A 17 -7.29 -48.68 44.56
C GLN A 17 -6.70 -48.41 45.98
N VAL A 18 -7.04 -47.33 46.73
CA VAL A 18 -7.81 -46.09 46.44
C VAL A 18 -7.57 -45.01 47.55
N GLU A 19 -7.98 -43.76 47.29
CA GLU A 19 -8.21 -42.61 48.23
C GLU A 19 -7.24 -42.23 49.37
N LYS A 20 -7.01 -40.90 49.49
CA LYS A 20 -7.58 -40.17 50.64
C LYS A 20 -7.92 -38.70 50.31
N ASN A 21 -9.19 -38.35 50.46
CA ASN A 21 -9.67 -36.97 50.41
C ASN A 21 -9.30 -36.18 51.68
N LYS A 22 -9.08 -34.87 51.56
CA LYS A 22 -9.32 -33.91 52.65
C LYS A 22 -9.77 -32.55 52.08
N ARG A 23 -11.06 -32.24 52.24
CA ARG A 23 -11.57 -30.87 52.15
C ARG A 23 -11.38 -30.14 53.49
N SER A 24 -11.25 -28.83 53.41
CA SER A 24 -11.64 -27.85 54.42
C SER A 24 -11.80 -26.52 53.71
N ASP A 25 -12.98 -25.93 53.74
CA ASP A 25 -13.36 -24.79 52.92
C ASP A 25 -12.95 -23.42 53.53
N ASP A 26 -13.10 -22.37 52.73
CA ASP A 26 -13.16 -20.93 53.05
C ASP A 26 -12.06 -20.24 53.89
N SER A 27 -11.28 -19.39 53.21
CA SER A 27 -11.26 -17.95 53.52
C SER A 27 -10.81 -17.12 52.30
N ALA A 28 -11.16 -15.83 52.27
CA ALA A 28 -11.08 -15.00 51.07
C ALA A 28 -9.63 -14.54 50.72
N GLY A 29 -9.22 -14.76 49.47
CA GLY A 29 -7.95 -14.28 48.91
C GLY A 29 -8.07 -13.79 47.46
N SER A 30 -8.01 -12.48 47.24
CA SER A 30 -8.23 -11.86 45.91
C SER A 30 -7.00 -12.00 44.99
N ALA A 31 -6.82 -13.20 44.43
CA ALA A 31 -5.70 -13.51 43.53
C ALA A 31 -5.95 -13.00 42.10
N LYS A 32 -5.31 -11.88 41.75
CA LYS A 32 -5.34 -11.30 40.39
C LYS A 32 -4.66 -12.25 39.37
N ARG A 33 -5.44 -13.06 38.66
CA ARG A 33 -4.96 -13.86 37.52
C ARG A 33 -4.41 -12.91 36.43
N PRO A 34 -3.21 -13.15 35.86
CA PRO A 34 -2.56 -12.18 34.97
C PRO A 34 -3.37 -11.96 33.69
N LYS A 35 -3.62 -10.68 33.36
CA LYS A 35 -4.24 -10.30 32.08
C LYS A 35 -3.27 -10.61 30.94
N SER A 36 -3.70 -11.37 29.94
CA SER A 36 -2.92 -11.65 28.74
C SER A 36 -2.68 -10.37 27.95
N SER A 37 -1.48 -9.80 28.07
CA SER A 37 -1.04 -8.62 27.31
C SER A 37 -0.66 -9.01 25.88
N LEU A 38 -1.65 -9.49 25.13
CA LEU A 38 -1.55 -9.64 23.68
C LEU A 38 -1.60 -8.24 23.08
N LYS A 39 -0.44 -7.60 22.96
CA LYS A 39 -0.31 -6.28 22.33
C LYS A 39 -0.90 -6.34 20.93
N ASP A 40 -1.77 -5.38 20.60
CA ASP A 40 -2.36 -5.26 19.27
C ASP A 40 -1.20 -5.10 18.25
N PRO A 41 -1.02 -6.01 17.27
CA PRO A 41 0.14 -6.00 16.36
C PRO A 41 0.05 -4.90 15.30
N LEU A 42 -0.96 -4.04 15.41
CA LEU A 42 -1.18 -2.85 14.60
C LEU A 42 -0.72 -1.63 15.41
N GLY A 43 0.43 -1.06 15.03
CA GLY A 43 0.75 0.32 15.37
C GLY A 43 -0.26 1.29 14.77
N GLU A 44 -0.05 2.60 15.00
CA GLU A 44 -0.98 3.63 14.53
C GLU A 44 -1.27 3.50 13.02
N PRO A 45 -2.53 3.69 12.58
CA PRO A 45 -2.86 3.63 11.17
C PRO A 45 -2.06 4.71 10.42
N PRO A 46 -1.44 4.38 9.27
CA PRO A 46 -0.64 5.35 8.51
C PRO A 46 -1.42 6.65 8.24
N PRO A 47 -0.79 7.84 8.31
CA PRO A 47 -1.52 9.13 8.26
C PRO A 47 -2.49 9.28 7.08
N TRP A 48 -2.10 8.78 5.90
CA TRP A 48 -2.92 8.79 4.68
C TRP A 48 -4.25 8.03 4.78
N PHE A 49 -4.48 7.24 5.85
CA PHE A 49 -5.74 6.52 6.08
C PHE A 49 -6.94 7.47 6.25
N LYS A 50 -6.71 8.68 6.79
CA LYS A 50 -7.73 9.71 7.00
C LYS A 50 -7.96 10.56 5.75
N ASP A 51 -6.88 11.04 5.14
CA ASP A 51 -6.90 11.98 4.00
C ASP A 51 -7.08 11.31 2.64
N ALA A 52 -7.54 10.06 2.60
CA ALA A 52 -7.42 9.12 1.48
C ALA A 52 -8.19 9.47 0.18
N ALA A 53 -8.78 10.66 0.06
CA ALA A 53 -9.54 11.10 -1.11
C ALA A 53 -8.61 11.70 -2.20
N PRO A 54 -8.36 11.01 -3.32
CA PRO A 54 -7.67 11.63 -4.47
C PRO A 54 -8.54 12.72 -5.10
N ALA A 55 -7.93 13.60 -5.89
CA ALA A 55 -8.68 14.51 -6.76
C ALA A 55 -9.45 13.70 -7.82
N ALA A 56 -10.70 14.08 -8.09
CA ALA A 56 -11.48 13.50 -9.17
C ALA A 56 -11.05 14.08 -10.52
N VAL A 57 -11.00 13.23 -11.55
CA VAL A 57 -10.75 13.67 -12.94
C VAL A 57 -12.08 14.13 -13.52
N GLU A 58 -12.30 15.45 -13.56
CA GLU A 58 -13.40 16.02 -14.35
C GLU A 58 -12.92 16.34 -15.78
N THR A 59 -13.65 15.84 -16.76
CA THR A 59 -13.38 16.04 -18.19
C THR A 59 -14.25 17.20 -18.68
N GLY A 60 -13.64 18.35 -18.95
CA GLY A 60 -14.37 19.60 -19.16
C GLY A 60 -14.97 19.79 -20.56
N LEU A 61 -15.57 20.97 -20.77
CA LEU A 61 -15.52 21.75 -22.02
C LEU A 61 -15.72 23.25 -21.65
N PRO A 62 -15.30 24.22 -22.49
CA PRO A 62 -15.09 25.62 -22.06
C PRO A 62 -16.26 26.57 -22.39
N ALA A 63 -16.18 27.77 -21.81
CA ALA A 63 -16.85 28.99 -22.27
C ALA A 63 -15.81 30.10 -22.56
N GLU A 64 -16.15 31.06 -23.41
CA GLU A 64 -15.21 31.96 -24.11
C GLU A 64 -15.47 33.46 -23.77
N ALA A 65 -14.56 34.34 -24.25
CA ALA A 65 -14.64 35.81 -24.34
C ALA A 65 -14.42 36.64 -23.04
N ALA A 66 -13.84 37.86 -23.09
CA ALA A 66 -12.98 38.52 -24.09
C ALA A 66 -12.34 39.84 -23.55
N ALA A 67 -11.16 40.22 -24.10
CA ALA A 67 -10.57 41.58 -24.20
C ALA A 67 -10.33 42.41 -22.90
N ALA A 68 -9.51 43.48 -22.82
CA ALA A 68 -8.68 44.22 -23.80
C ALA A 68 -7.42 44.86 -23.12
N SER A 69 -6.52 45.47 -23.91
CA SER A 69 -5.40 46.36 -23.48
C SER A 69 -5.91 47.75 -22.97
N THR A 70 -5.16 48.74 -22.44
CA THR A 70 -3.73 49.18 -22.42
C THR A 70 -3.59 50.23 -21.26
N SER A 71 -2.50 50.94 -20.87
CA SER A 71 -1.08 51.09 -21.30
C SER A 71 -0.20 51.70 -20.17
N GLU A 72 1.13 51.68 -20.39
CA GLU A 72 2.18 52.65 -19.96
C GLU A 72 2.52 52.99 -18.48
N LEU A 73 3.70 53.63 -18.38
CA LEU A 73 4.62 53.94 -17.25
C LEU A 73 5.48 55.15 -17.72
N PRO A 74 6.43 55.76 -16.94
CA PRO A 74 6.77 55.73 -15.51
C PRO A 74 6.87 57.21 -14.99
N PRO A 75 7.88 57.69 -14.21
CA PRO A 75 8.58 57.16 -13.01
C PRO A 75 8.47 58.06 -11.76
N SER A 76 8.86 57.53 -10.59
CA SER A 76 9.50 58.30 -9.51
C SER A 76 10.40 57.36 -8.67
N GLU A 77 11.28 57.91 -7.84
CA GLU A 77 12.54 57.28 -7.41
C GLU A 77 12.66 57.00 -5.90
N ALA A 78 13.57 56.09 -5.55
CA ALA A 78 14.27 55.92 -4.26
C ALA A 78 13.47 55.58 -2.98
N ALA A 79 13.62 54.32 -2.54
CA ALA A 79 14.12 53.98 -1.20
C ALA A 79 14.66 52.54 -1.18
N SER A 80 15.69 52.25 -0.38
CA SER A 80 16.28 50.90 -0.27
C SER A 80 15.88 50.20 1.03
N SER A 81 15.18 49.07 0.90
CA SER A 81 14.97 48.06 1.94
C SER A 81 14.83 46.69 1.28
N SER A 82 15.64 45.70 1.68
CA SER A 82 15.72 44.40 1.02
C SER A 82 14.70 43.38 1.54
N GLU A 83 13.41 43.63 1.27
CA GLU A 83 12.36 42.60 1.35
C GLU A 83 12.33 41.74 0.07
N PRO A 84 11.86 40.47 0.15
CA PRO A 84 11.77 39.60 -1.03
C PRO A 84 10.70 40.11 -2.02
N SER A 85 11.16 40.61 -3.16
CA SER A 85 10.30 41.22 -4.18
C SER A 85 9.17 40.29 -4.65
N PRO A 86 7.89 40.72 -4.60
CA PRO A 86 6.73 39.96 -5.11
C PRO A 86 6.63 40.02 -6.65
N GLY A 87 7.76 39.83 -7.33
CA GLY A 87 7.91 39.91 -8.79
C GLY A 87 8.78 38.82 -9.41
N ALA A 88 9.38 37.94 -8.60
CA ALA A 88 10.13 36.78 -9.06
C ALA A 88 9.18 35.71 -9.64
N LYS A 89 8.79 35.91 -10.92
CA LYS A 89 7.94 35.02 -11.72
C LYS A 89 8.38 33.56 -11.55
N ASP A 90 7.54 32.74 -10.91
CA ASP A 90 7.88 31.34 -10.64
C ASP A 90 8.00 30.55 -11.95
N GLU A 91 9.22 30.20 -12.31
CA GLU A 91 9.56 29.48 -13.53
C GLU A 91 8.89 28.10 -13.63
N ILE A 92 8.65 27.44 -12.49
CA ILE A 92 8.03 26.10 -12.46
C ILE A 92 6.55 26.24 -12.76
N ALA A 93 5.85 27.20 -12.13
CA ALA A 93 4.45 27.50 -12.45
C ALA A 93 4.26 27.90 -13.92
N GLN A 94 5.18 28.69 -14.49
CA GLN A 94 5.12 29.11 -15.90
C GLN A 94 5.62 28.04 -16.90
N ALA A 95 6.33 27.02 -16.44
CA ALA A 95 6.69 25.85 -17.24
C ALA A 95 5.60 24.76 -17.20
N ALA A 96 4.85 24.65 -16.10
CA ALA A 96 3.96 23.53 -15.78
C ALA A 96 3.12 23.03 -16.95
N GLY A 97 2.29 23.88 -17.58
CA GLY A 97 1.45 23.47 -18.71
C GLY A 97 2.23 22.88 -19.91
N ARG A 98 3.44 23.37 -20.19
CA ARG A 98 4.32 22.80 -21.22
C ARG A 98 4.94 21.46 -20.79
N LEU A 99 5.16 21.27 -19.48
CA LEU A 99 5.64 20.01 -18.92
C LEU A 99 4.52 18.95 -18.86
N VAL A 100 3.28 19.35 -18.57
CA VAL A 100 2.07 18.52 -18.64
C VAL A 100 1.91 17.91 -20.04
N GLU A 101 1.99 18.71 -21.10
CA GLU A 101 1.90 18.18 -22.48
C GLU A 101 3.13 17.37 -22.90
N HIS A 102 4.32 17.71 -22.41
CA HIS A 102 5.52 16.95 -22.72
C HIS A 102 5.62 15.62 -21.95
N ILE A 103 5.09 15.50 -20.73
CA ILE A 103 5.13 14.24 -19.97
C ILE A 103 4.03 13.26 -20.41
N LYS A 104 2.92 13.72 -20.99
CA LYS A 104 1.94 12.84 -21.65
C LYS A 104 2.54 12.08 -22.84
N ASN A 105 3.46 12.70 -23.58
CA ASN A 105 4.03 12.17 -24.81
C ASN A 105 5.09 11.06 -24.56
N PRO A 106 4.92 9.83 -25.10
CA PRO A 106 5.85 8.71 -24.90
C PRO A 106 7.32 9.01 -25.18
N SER A 107 7.61 9.66 -26.32
CA SER A 107 8.97 9.96 -26.78
C SER A 107 9.65 11.06 -25.95
N LYS A 108 8.88 11.87 -25.22
CA LYS A 108 9.39 12.93 -24.33
C LYS A 108 9.41 12.50 -22.86
N PHE A 109 8.58 11.54 -22.44
CA PHE A 109 8.37 11.12 -21.04
C PHE A 109 9.67 11.02 -20.24
N ALA A 110 10.63 10.21 -20.70
CA ALA A 110 11.86 9.94 -19.95
C ALA A 110 12.70 11.20 -19.71
N LYS A 111 12.77 12.12 -20.70
CA LYS A 111 13.51 13.38 -20.58
C LYS A 111 12.82 14.34 -19.59
N VAL A 112 11.49 14.42 -19.64
CA VAL A 112 10.72 15.29 -18.74
C VAL A 112 10.74 14.74 -17.31
N ALA A 113 10.59 13.43 -17.13
CA ALA A 113 10.61 12.79 -15.82
C ALA A 113 11.97 12.98 -15.12
N THR A 114 13.09 12.79 -15.82
CA THR A 114 14.43 13.06 -15.28
C THR A 114 14.61 14.54 -14.91
N MET A 115 14.10 15.47 -15.72
CA MET A 115 14.17 16.90 -15.42
C MET A 115 13.31 17.28 -14.20
N ALA A 116 12.09 16.75 -14.10
CA ALA A 116 11.19 16.97 -12.98
C ALA A 116 11.70 16.31 -11.68
N CYS A 117 12.41 15.18 -11.77
CA CYS A 117 13.13 14.56 -10.65
C CYS A 117 14.16 15.55 -10.07
N LYS A 118 14.98 16.16 -10.92
CA LYS A 118 15.94 17.18 -10.49
C LYS A 118 15.30 18.40 -9.83
N LEU A 119 14.18 18.91 -10.34
CA LEU A 119 13.46 20.02 -9.70
C LEU A 119 13.00 19.72 -8.26
N LEU A 120 12.77 18.45 -7.93
CA LEU A 120 12.47 17.98 -6.57
C LEU A 120 13.75 17.79 -5.73
N GLU A 121 14.79 17.20 -6.31
CA GLU A 121 16.09 16.93 -5.68
C GLU A 121 16.86 18.21 -5.35
N ASP A 122 16.99 19.12 -6.32
CA ASP A 122 17.52 20.49 -6.18
C ASP A 122 16.62 21.37 -5.29
N GLY A 123 15.47 20.85 -4.88
CA GLY A 123 14.55 21.47 -3.92
C GLY A 123 13.78 22.68 -4.43
N ARG A 124 13.83 22.97 -5.74
CA ARG A 124 13.15 24.10 -6.39
C ARG A 124 11.62 24.02 -6.28
N VAL A 125 11.06 22.80 -6.23
CA VAL A 125 9.64 22.58 -5.91
C VAL A 125 9.38 22.88 -4.44
N ASN A 126 8.55 23.89 -4.19
CA ASN A 126 8.25 24.47 -2.87
C ASN A 126 6.75 24.79 -2.75
N LYS A 127 6.29 25.26 -1.59
CA LYS A 127 4.85 25.47 -1.31
C LYS A 127 4.13 26.47 -2.23
N HIS A 128 4.84 27.36 -2.94
CA HIS A 128 4.23 28.29 -3.89
C HIS A 128 3.92 27.63 -5.25
N ASN A 129 4.77 26.71 -5.71
CA ASN A 129 4.65 26.09 -7.03
C ASN A 129 4.31 24.59 -7.01
N SER A 130 4.19 23.99 -5.81
CA SER A 130 3.86 22.58 -5.65
C SER A 130 2.49 22.20 -6.18
N GLU A 131 1.57 23.16 -6.35
CA GLU A 131 0.29 23.01 -7.06
C GLU A 131 0.51 22.71 -8.55
N ALA A 132 1.04 23.68 -9.31
CA ALA A 132 1.30 23.55 -10.74
C ALA A 132 2.33 22.44 -11.06
N PHE A 133 3.26 22.15 -10.16
CA PHE A 133 4.15 20.99 -10.31
C PHE A 133 3.41 19.65 -10.10
N PHE A 134 2.37 19.60 -9.26
CA PHE A 134 1.61 18.37 -9.06
C PHE A 134 0.81 17.98 -10.31
N GLU A 135 0.30 18.95 -11.08
CA GLU A 135 -0.34 18.70 -12.38
C GLU A 135 0.60 17.95 -13.34
N VAL A 136 1.91 18.24 -13.31
CA VAL A 136 2.93 17.51 -14.09
C VAL A 136 3.06 16.06 -13.61
N LEU A 137 2.95 15.82 -12.31
CA LEU A 137 2.96 14.45 -11.75
C LEU A 137 1.68 13.68 -12.10
N GLU A 138 0.52 14.33 -12.05
CA GLU A 138 -0.80 13.76 -12.42
C GLU A 138 -0.84 13.42 -13.92
N ALA A 139 -0.42 14.35 -14.79
CA ALA A 139 -0.26 14.12 -16.22
C ALA A 139 0.76 13.00 -16.53
N GLY A 140 1.83 12.92 -15.74
CA GLY A 140 2.80 11.83 -15.81
C GLY A 140 2.18 10.46 -15.48
N MET A 141 1.17 10.41 -14.61
CA MET A 141 0.54 9.18 -14.13
C MET A 141 -0.82 8.88 -14.76
N ALA A 142 -1.18 9.57 -15.86
CA ALA A 142 -2.47 9.42 -16.54
C ALA A 142 -2.81 7.98 -17.00
N ASP A 143 -1.80 7.13 -17.29
CA ASP A 143 -1.98 5.68 -17.45
C ASP A 143 -0.99 4.91 -16.54
N PRO A 144 -1.41 4.52 -15.33
CA PRO A 144 -0.61 3.72 -14.41
C PRO A 144 -0.22 2.34 -14.97
N LYS A 145 -1.10 1.74 -15.77
CA LYS A 145 -0.93 0.37 -16.29
C LYS A 145 0.16 0.35 -17.37
N LEU A 146 0.21 1.37 -18.22
CA LEU A 146 1.32 1.62 -19.16
C LEU A 146 2.66 1.82 -18.44
N ARG A 147 2.71 2.63 -17.37
CA ARG A 147 3.96 2.92 -16.63
C ARG A 147 4.57 1.67 -15.99
N VAL A 148 3.75 0.71 -15.54
CA VAL A 148 4.22 -0.59 -15.04
C VAL A 148 4.58 -1.54 -16.18
N LYS A 149 3.70 -1.67 -17.19
CA LYS A 149 3.84 -2.66 -18.28
C LYS A 149 5.14 -2.44 -19.07
N GLU A 150 5.37 -1.25 -19.58
CA GLU A 150 6.45 -0.98 -20.53
C GLU A 150 7.79 -0.61 -19.85
N LYS A 151 8.84 -1.41 -20.13
CA LYS A 151 10.16 -1.28 -19.50
C LYS A 151 10.76 0.13 -19.61
N ALA A 152 10.52 0.85 -20.70
CA ALA A 152 11.04 2.20 -20.95
C ALA A 152 10.57 3.24 -19.93
N TYR A 153 9.35 3.10 -19.38
CA TYR A 153 8.83 4.03 -18.37
C TYR A 153 9.33 3.73 -16.97
N ARG A 154 9.72 2.48 -16.68
CA ARG A 154 9.91 1.99 -15.31
C ARG A 154 10.98 2.79 -14.55
N VAL A 155 12.16 2.97 -15.13
CA VAL A 155 13.27 3.69 -14.46
C VAL A 155 12.96 5.19 -14.29
N PRO A 156 12.51 5.95 -15.30
CA PRO A 156 12.18 7.35 -15.11
C PRO A 156 10.96 7.59 -14.20
N CYS A 157 9.94 6.72 -14.22
CA CYS A 157 8.84 6.76 -13.25
C CYS A 157 9.37 6.52 -11.83
N ARG A 158 10.15 5.46 -11.64
CA ARG A 158 10.70 5.07 -10.34
C ARG A 158 11.55 6.18 -9.73
N ALA A 159 12.34 6.90 -10.52
CA ALA A 159 13.08 8.07 -10.05
C ALA A 159 12.13 9.20 -9.64
N LEU A 160 11.33 9.71 -10.58
CA LEU A 160 10.47 10.88 -10.39
C LEU A 160 9.54 10.77 -9.17
N TYR A 161 8.80 9.66 -9.06
CA TYR A 161 7.81 9.52 -7.98
C TYR A 161 8.45 9.18 -6.64
N ASN A 162 9.64 8.55 -6.59
CA ASN A 162 10.38 8.43 -5.33
C ASN A 162 10.91 9.78 -4.87
N ALA A 163 11.44 10.63 -5.76
CA ALA A 163 11.81 12.00 -5.40
C ALA A 163 10.60 12.81 -4.88
N ALA A 164 9.43 12.65 -5.51
CA ALA A 164 8.19 13.29 -5.06
C ALA A 164 7.71 12.78 -3.68
N LEU A 165 7.88 11.48 -3.40
CA LEU A 165 7.59 10.88 -2.09
C LEU A 165 8.54 11.36 -0.99
N GLN A 166 9.84 11.51 -1.28
CA GLN A 166 10.81 12.07 -0.32
C GLN A 166 10.55 13.56 -0.05
N ARG A 167 10.06 14.31 -1.05
CA ARG A 167 9.68 15.73 -0.94
C ARG A 167 8.22 15.96 -0.56
N LYS A 168 7.46 14.93 -0.18
CA LYS A 168 5.98 14.97 -0.09
C LYS A 168 5.41 16.15 0.74
N GLU A 169 6.15 16.64 1.74
CA GLU A 169 5.74 17.71 2.65
C GLU A 169 5.63 19.10 2.00
N VAL A 170 6.06 19.25 0.74
CA VAL A 170 5.76 20.45 -0.07
C VAL A 170 4.33 20.44 -0.62
N PHE A 171 3.64 19.30 -0.60
CA PHE A 171 2.27 19.13 -1.07
C PHE A 171 1.29 18.94 0.10
N GLY A 172 0.06 19.43 -0.05
CA GLY A 172 -1.03 19.22 0.92
C GLY A 172 -1.49 17.76 1.03
N LEU A 173 -2.17 17.43 2.13
CA LEU A 173 -2.48 16.04 2.53
C LEU A 173 -3.16 15.19 1.43
N LYS A 174 -4.15 15.73 0.71
CA LYS A 174 -4.79 15.04 -0.44
C LYS A 174 -3.79 14.62 -1.51
N ARG A 175 -2.86 15.50 -1.87
CA ARG A 175 -1.78 15.23 -2.84
C ARG A 175 -0.78 14.20 -2.30
N GLN A 176 -0.48 14.21 -1.00
CA GLN A 176 0.31 13.14 -0.37
C GLN A 176 -0.40 11.78 -0.41
N ALA A 177 -1.72 11.74 -0.22
CA ALA A 177 -2.51 10.52 -0.36
C ALA A 177 -2.48 9.99 -1.80
N THR A 178 -2.61 10.86 -2.80
CA THR A 178 -2.42 10.52 -4.23
C THR A 178 -1.01 9.97 -4.51
N LEU A 179 0.06 10.59 -3.98
CA LEU A 179 1.43 10.06 -4.12
C LEU A 179 1.57 8.66 -3.52
N ARG A 180 0.99 8.39 -2.34
CA ARG A 180 1.07 7.08 -1.69
C ARG A 180 0.21 6.03 -2.42
N LEU A 181 -0.92 6.42 -3.00
CA LEU A 181 -1.72 5.57 -3.90
C LEU A 181 -0.89 5.18 -5.14
N TRP A 182 -0.23 6.13 -5.80
CA TRP A 182 0.69 5.86 -6.91
C TRP A 182 1.91 5.04 -6.49
N GLN A 183 2.41 5.18 -5.27
CA GLN A 183 3.47 4.33 -4.75
C GLN A 183 3.02 2.86 -4.71
N MET A 184 1.85 2.59 -4.14
CA MET A 184 1.28 1.24 -4.11
C MET A 184 0.96 0.73 -5.53
N ARG A 185 0.35 1.59 -6.36
CA ARG A 185 -0.16 1.21 -7.68
C ARG A 185 0.91 1.08 -8.75
N VAL A 186 2.02 1.82 -8.70
CA VAL A 186 3.02 1.83 -9.79
C VAL A 186 4.42 1.51 -9.30
N ILE A 187 4.89 2.19 -8.26
CA ILE A 187 6.29 2.07 -7.82
C ILE A 187 6.56 0.70 -7.18
N ASN A 188 5.65 0.24 -6.31
CA ASN A 188 5.71 -1.09 -5.71
C ASN A 188 5.56 -2.20 -6.77
N GLN A 189 4.75 -2.01 -7.83
CA GLN A 189 4.68 -2.98 -8.94
C GLN A 189 5.99 -3.01 -9.75
N ILE A 190 6.59 -1.86 -10.05
CA ILE A 190 7.89 -1.78 -10.73
C ILE A 190 8.99 -2.46 -9.91
N ASP A 191 9.02 -2.22 -8.61
CA ASP A 191 9.99 -2.81 -7.68
C ASP A 191 9.82 -4.33 -7.51
N LEU A 192 8.58 -4.84 -7.44
CA LEU A 192 8.32 -6.28 -7.47
C LEU A 192 8.79 -6.91 -8.79
N LEU A 193 8.56 -6.23 -9.93
CA LEU A 193 9.00 -6.68 -11.25
C LEU A 193 10.54 -6.62 -11.45
N ALA A 194 11.28 -5.95 -10.58
CA ALA A 194 12.74 -6.04 -10.52
C ALA A 194 13.22 -7.32 -9.79
N LYS A 195 12.34 -7.99 -9.03
CA LYS A 195 12.61 -9.21 -8.24
C LYS A 195 13.71 -9.09 -7.15
N GLU A 196 14.15 -7.87 -6.81
CA GLU A 196 15.16 -7.60 -5.77
C GLU A 196 14.68 -8.07 -4.37
N PRO A 197 15.41 -8.95 -3.66
CA PRO A 197 14.87 -9.64 -2.47
C PRO A 197 14.38 -8.73 -1.34
N GLU A 198 15.20 -7.74 -0.94
CA GLU A 198 14.84 -6.84 0.16
C GLU A 198 13.63 -5.94 -0.18
N GLN A 199 13.57 -5.48 -1.44
CA GLN A 199 12.44 -4.73 -1.98
C GLN A 199 11.16 -5.56 -1.94
N VAL A 200 11.21 -6.81 -2.41
CA VAL A 200 10.05 -7.70 -2.47
C VAL A 200 9.53 -8.02 -1.06
N LEU A 201 10.42 -8.32 -0.11
CA LEU A 201 10.03 -8.58 1.28
C LEU A 201 9.48 -7.33 1.97
N ARG A 202 10.02 -6.13 1.71
CA ARG A 202 9.46 -4.86 2.21
C ARG A 202 8.06 -4.63 1.63
N ILE A 203 7.90 -4.75 0.32
CA ILE A 203 6.62 -4.49 -0.37
C ILE A 203 5.55 -5.50 0.05
N CYS A 204 5.89 -6.78 0.24
CA CYS A 204 4.94 -7.77 0.78
C CYS A 204 4.40 -7.34 2.16
N ARG A 205 5.24 -6.73 3.00
CA ARG A 205 4.81 -6.18 4.31
C ARG A 205 3.94 -4.92 4.14
N GLU A 206 4.29 -4.03 3.22
CA GLU A 206 3.48 -2.83 2.90
C GLU A 206 2.09 -3.18 2.34
N ILE A 207 1.99 -4.12 1.39
CA ILE A 207 0.71 -4.63 0.87
C ILE A 207 -0.08 -5.31 2.00
N ARG A 208 0.58 -6.12 2.84
CA ARG A 208 -0.07 -6.79 3.98
C ARG A 208 -0.64 -5.80 5.00
N GLN A 209 0.08 -4.71 5.30
CA GLN A 209 -0.43 -3.64 6.16
C GLN A 209 -1.62 -2.92 5.49
N GLY A 210 -1.52 -2.61 4.20
CA GLY A 210 -2.60 -2.02 3.40
C GLY A 210 -3.87 -2.88 3.43
N LEU A 211 -3.74 -4.19 3.22
CA LEU A 211 -4.82 -5.16 3.33
C LEU A 211 -5.50 -5.11 4.70
N MET A 212 -4.72 -5.11 5.79
CA MET A 212 -5.25 -5.14 7.15
C MET A 212 -6.05 -3.89 7.54
N ILE A 213 -5.80 -2.75 6.89
CA ILE A 213 -6.51 -1.48 7.16
C ILE A 213 -7.58 -1.13 6.12
N LEU A 214 -7.48 -1.60 4.88
CA LEU A 214 -8.47 -1.40 3.81
C LEU A 214 -9.89 -1.74 4.33
N PRO A 215 -10.87 -0.82 4.37
CA PRO A 215 -12.25 -1.12 4.77
C PRO A 215 -12.98 -2.00 3.75
N CYS A 216 -14.20 -2.41 4.03
CA CYS A 216 -15.03 -3.14 3.06
C CYS A 216 -15.54 -2.18 1.97
N LEU A 217 -15.71 -2.67 0.72
CA LEU A 217 -16.20 -1.82 -0.39
C LEU A 217 -17.65 -1.37 -0.11
N ASP A 218 -18.51 -2.32 0.24
CA ASP A 218 -19.78 -2.04 0.90
C ASP A 218 -19.55 -1.89 2.43
N PRO A 219 -19.87 -0.73 3.04
CA PRO A 219 -19.82 -0.56 4.49
C PRO A 219 -20.73 -1.51 5.29
N SER A 220 -21.76 -2.11 4.69
CA SER A 220 -22.66 -3.05 5.36
C SER A 220 -21.98 -4.37 5.74
N LEU A 221 -20.95 -4.76 4.97
CA LEU A 221 -20.18 -5.99 5.16
C LEU A 221 -19.02 -5.84 6.16
N GLU A 222 -18.82 -4.64 6.72
CA GLU A 222 -17.74 -4.39 7.69
C GLU A 222 -18.01 -5.13 9.01
N PRO A 223 -17.12 -6.04 9.46
CA PRO A 223 -17.35 -6.80 10.69
C PRO A 223 -17.41 -5.85 11.91
N PRO A 224 -18.35 -6.06 12.85
CA PRO A 224 -18.54 -5.15 13.98
C PRO A 224 -17.26 -5.05 14.84
N SER A 225 -16.92 -3.81 15.22
CA SER A 225 -15.70 -3.48 15.97
C SER A 225 -15.62 -4.26 17.29
N ARG A 226 -14.76 -5.29 17.32
CA ARG A 226 -14.53 -6.13 18.51
C ARG A 226 -14.05 -5.37 19.75
N SER A 227 -13.56 -4.14 19.58
CA SER A 227 -12.85 -3.39 20.62
C SER A 227 -13.70 -2.34 21.34
N GLY A 228 -14.98 -2.18 20.99
CA GLY A 228 -15.88 -1.16 21.57
C GLY A 228 -15.56 0.29 21.21
N GLY A 229 -14.31 0.59 20.85
CA GLY A 229 -13.91 1.83 20.19
C GLY A 229 -14.76 2.04 18.92
N GLY A 230 -15.31 3.26 18.81
CA GLY A 230 -16.21 3.66 17.74
C GLY A 230 -15.59 3.48 16.34
N ARG A 231 -16.44 3.49 15.32
CA ARG A 231 -16.07 3.30 13.89
C ARG A 231 -14.75 4.00 13.58
N ARG A 232 -13.66 3.23 13.41
CA ARG A 232 -12.35 3.75 13.02
C ARG A 232 -12.57 4.62 11.79
N GLU A 233 -12.15 5.88 11.86
CA GLU A 233 -12.36 6.92 10.84
C GLU A 233 -12.01 6.37 9.45
N MET A 234 -13.02 5.95 8.71
CA MET A 234 -12.82 5.09 7.54
C MET A 234 -12.40 5.93 6.34
N MET A 235 -11.43 5.41 5.58
CA MET A 235 -11.20 5.79 4.19
C MET A 235 -12.54 6.09 3.48
N PRO A 236 -12.71 7.29 2.90
CA PRO A 236 -13.97 7.71 2.28
C PRO A 236 -14.47 6.69 1.26
N ALA A 237 -15.79 6.45 1.20
CA ALA A 237 -16.36 5.38 0.38
C ALA A 237 -15.88 5.41 -1.09
N ALA A 238 -15.83 6.60 -1.69
CA ALA A 238 -15.34 6.81 -3.05
C ALA A 238 -13.85 6.44 -3.28
N ALA A 239 -13.01 6.45 -2.24
CA ALA A 239 -11.60 6.10 -2.33
C ALA A 239 -11.35 4.58 -2.23
N ARG A 240 -12.23 3.82 -1.57
CA ARG A 240 -12.02 2.39 -1.29
C ARG A 240 -11.81 1.53 -2.55
N PRO A 241 -12.58 1.69 -3.65
CA PRO A 241 -12.37 0.92 -4.87
C PRO A 241 -10.99 1.15 -5.48
N VAL A 242 -10.48 2.39 -5.44
CA VAL A 242 -9.19 2.76 -6.04
C VAL A 242 -8.03 2.17 -5.24
N TRP A 243 -8.12 2.17 -3.90
CA TRP A 243 -7.15 1.52 -3.03
C TRP A 243 -7.22 -0.02 -3.09
N ALA A 244 -8.42 -0.59 -3.21
CA ALA A 244 -8.60 -2.03 -3.43
C ALA A 244 -8.01 -2.47 -4.78
N GLU A 245 -8.24 -1.73 -5.87
CA GLU A 245 -7.63 -2.00 -7.18
C GLU A 245 -6.10 -1.91 -7.10
N ALA A 246 -5.55 -0.83 -6.51
CA ALA A 246 -4.10 -0.67 -6.36
C ALA A 246 -3.44 -1.80 -5.54
N LEU A 247 -4.07 -2.24 -4.45
CA LEU A 247 -3.60 -3.39 -3.67
C LEU A 247 -3.74 -4.71 -4.45
N PHE A 248 -4.82 -4.90 -5.21
CA PHE A 248 -5.06 -6.10 -6.01
C PHE A 248 -4.10 -6.23 -7.20
N GLU A 249 -3.77 -5.14 -7.89
CA GLU A 249 -2.74 -5.15 -8.95
C GLU A 249 -1.37 -5.52 -8.35
N CYS A 250 -1.00 -4.93 -7.21
CA CYS A 250 0.24 -5.24 -6.50
C CYS A 250 0.28 -6.71 -6.02
N LEU A 251 -0.84 -7.25 -5.53
CA LEU A 251 -0.99 -8.69 -5.23
C LEU A 251 -0.81 -9.55 -6.48
N THR A 252 -1.38 -9.15 -7.62
CA THR A 252 -1.30 -9.91 -8.88
C THR A 252 0.14 -10.02 -9.35
N VAL A 253 0.92 -8.94 -9.27
CA VAL A 253 2.37 -8.96 -9.55
C VAL A 253 3.10 -9.85 -8.54
N ALA A 254 2.86 -9.70 -7.24
CA ALA A 254 3.50 -10.53 -6.21
C ALA A 254 3.21 -12.04 -6.42
N MET A 255 1.99 -12.39 -6.84
CA MET A 255 1.61 -13.80 -7.12
C MET A 255 2.21 -14.37 -8.40
N SER A 256 2.70 -13.53 -9.33
CA SER A 256 3.56 -13.98 -10.45
C SER A 256 4.96 -14.43 -10.01
N MET A 257 5.29 -14.28 -8.72
CA MET A 257 6.61 -14.57 -8.13
C MET A 257 6.59 -15.79 -7.19
N ASN A 258 5.52 -16.60 -7.25
CA ASN A 258 5.33 -17.82 -6.47
C ASN A 258 6.39 -18.92 -6.76
N ASP A 259 7.13 -18.79 -7.87
CA ASP A 259 8.31 -19.57 -8.23
C ASP A 259 9.48 -19.35 -7.26
N LEU A 260 9.58 -18.16 -6.64
CA LEU A 260 10.74 -17.75 -5.85
C LEU A 260 10.70 -18.36 -4.43
N GLU A 261 11.53 -19.37 -4.19
CA GLU A 261 11.60 -20.12 -2.93
C GLU A 261 11.78 -19.20 -1.70
N TRP A 262 12.68 -18.22 -1.79
CA TRP A 262 13.00 -17.28 -0.72
C TRP A 262 11.85 -16.31 -0.40
N ALA A 263 10.94 -16.05 -1.36
CA ALA A 263 9.77 -15.20 -1.17
C ALA A 263 8.53 -15.98 -0.68
N ARG A 264 8.55 -17.32 -0.82
CA ARG A 264 7.40 -18.21 -0.67
C ARG A 264 6.64 -18.03 0.65
N ASN A 265 7.35 -17.83 1.77
CA ASN A 265 6.70 -17.63 3.07
C ASN A 265 5.90 -16.32 3.16
N ASP A 266 6.50 -15.20 2.76
CA ASP A 266 5.85 -13.89 2.80
C ASP A 266 4.71 -13.80 1.78
N LEU A 267 4.87 -14.37 0.58
CA LEU A 267 3.79 -14.54 -0.41
C LEU A 267 2.65 -15.40 0.15
N ASN A 268 2.95 -16.51 0.82
CA ASN A 268 1.95 -17.38 1.45
C ASN A 268 1.13 -16.67 2.52
N MET A 269 1.78 -15.85 3.34
CA MET A 269 1.17 -15.00 4.36
C MET A 269 0.37 -13.84 3.75
N LEU A 270 0.81 -13.31 2.61
CA LEU A 270 0.12 -12.27 1.86
C LEU A 270 -1.19 -12.81 1.25
N VAL A 271 -1.17 -13.97 0.59
CA VAL A 271 -2.37 -14.68 0.09
C VAL A 271 -3.34 -14.99 1.23
N LYS A 272 -2.84 -15.39 2.40
CA LYS A 272 -3.69 -15.64 3.56
C LYS A 272 -4.39 -14.35 4.01
N THR A 273 -3.62 -13.26 4.18
CA THR A 273 -4.18 -11.97 4.61
C THR A 273 -5.20 -11.43 3.60
N ALA A 274 -4.96 -11.60 2.30
CA ALA A 274 -5.90 -11.22 1.24
C ALA A 274 -7.18 -12.08 1.27
N HIS A 275 -7.06 -13.40 1.43
CA HIS A 275 -8.20 -14.32 1.51
C HIS A 275 -9.11 -14.04 2.72
N ASP A 276 -8.50 -13.74 3.86
CA ASP A 276 -9.18 -13.48 5.12
C ASP A 276 -9.83 -12.07 5.14
N ARG A 277 -9.57 -11.25 4.11
CA ARG A 277 -10.19 -9.93 3.83
C ARG A 277 -10.70 -9.79 2.39
N ARG A 278 -11.10 -10.91 1.75
CA ARG A 278 -11.53 -10.91 0.34
C ARG A 278 -12.85 -10.16 0.08
N GLN A 279 -13.66 -9.96 1.11
CA GLN A 279 -14.88 -9.12 1.09
C GLN A 279 -14.59 -7.61 0.96
N ASN A 280 -13.32 -7.23 0.98
CA ASN A 280 -12.83 -5.86 0.80
C ASN A 280 -12.46 -5.56 -0.67
N PHE A 281 -12.87 -6.44 -1.59
CA PHE A 281 -12.57 -6.45 -3.02
C PHE A 281 -13.83 -6.78 -3.84
N THR A 282 -13.78 -6.62 -5.17
CA THR A 282 -14.89 -7.05 -6.05
C THR A 282 -14.98 -8.57 -6.14
N ASP A 283 -16.11 -9.13 -6.59
CA ASP A 283 -16.29 -10.59 -6.68
C ASP A 283 -15.27 -11.29 -7.59
N ASP A 284 -14.85 -10.65 -8.69
CA ASP A 284 -13.77 -11.14 -9.56
C ASP A 284 -12.43 -11.22 -8.82
N GLN A 285 -12.09 -10.16 -8.09
CA GLN A 285 -10.87 -10.05 -7.29
C GLN A 285 -10.88 -11.06 -6.14
N ALA A 286 -12.00 -11.18 -5.42
CA ALA A 286 -12.21 -12.16 -4.36
C ALA A 286 -12.12 -13.60 -4.89
N SER A 287 -12.60 -13.86 -6.11
CA SER A 287 -12.51 -15.16 -6.79
C SER A 287 -11.08 -15.50 -7.20
N ALA A 288 -10.32 -14.52 -7.69
CA ALA A 288 -8.88 -14.68 -7.97
C ALA A 288 -8.09 -14.99 -6.68
N ILE A 289 -8.34 -14.23 -5.60
CA ILE A 289 -7.74 -14.45 -4.28
C ILE A 289 -8.09 -15.85 -3.73
N LEU A 290 -9.34 -16.30 -3.89
CA LEU A 290 -9.76 -17.64 -3.48
C LEU A 290 -8.99 -18.73 -4.25
N ASN A 291 -8.78 -18.55 -5.55
CA ASN A 291 -8.00 -19.48 -6.37
C ASN A 291 -6.50 -19.48 -6.01
N TRP A 292 -5.90 -18.34 -5.68
CA TRP A 292 -4.53 -18.29 -5.12
C TRP A 292 -4.45 -19.03 -3.77
N ASN A 293 -5.44 -18.84 -2.90
CA ASN A 293 -5.52 -19.50 -1.59
C ASN A 293 -5.71 -21.03 -1.70
N ARG A 294 -6.38 -21.52 -2.74
CA ARG A 294 -6.45 -22.96 -3.08
C ARG A 294 -5.08 -23.50 -3.52
N LYS A 295 -4.43 -22.85 -4.49
CA LYS A 295 -3.10 -23.24 -5.01
C LYS A 295 -2.02 -23.30 -3.91
N ARG A 296 -2.07 -22.38 -2.93
CA ARG A 296 -1.17 -22.44 -1.77
C ARG A 296 -1.35 -23.72 -0.95
N LYS A 297 -2.60 -24.12 -0.68
CA LYS A 297 -2.90 -25.29 0.16
C LYS A 297 -2.37 -26.57 -0.49
N THR A 298 -2.67 -26.82 -1.76
CA THR A 298 -2.21 -28.03 -2.46
C THR A 298 -0.70 -28.18 -2.40
N GLY A 299 0.08 -27.14 -2.77
CA GLY A 299 1.53 -27.17 -2.67
C GLY A 299 2.09 -27.29 -1.23
N THR A 300 1.31 -26.92 -0.21
CA THR A 300 1.68 -27.15 1.20
C THR A 300 1.43 -28.61 1.61
N ASP A 301 0.34 -29.20 1.12
CA ASP A 301 -0.07 -30.55 1.50
C ASP A 301 0.69 -31.62 0.69
N ASP A 302 1.14 -31.32 -0.53
CA ASP A 302 2.04 -32.19 -1.30
C ASP A 302 3.45 -32.27 -0.69
N LEU A 303 3.96 -31.16 -0.13
CA LEU A 303 5.21 -31.19 0.66
C LEU A 303 5.07 -32.06 1.91
N LYS A 304 3.93 -32.05 2.61
CA LYS A 304 3.72 -32.92 3.78
C LYS A 304 3.77 -34.40 3.43
N LYS A 305 3.20 -34.81 2.28
CA LYS A 305 3.21 -36.20 1.79
C LYS A 305 4.61 -36.71 1.41
N LEU A 306 5.59 -35.81 1.26
CA LEU A 306 6.99 -36.15 0.94
C LEU A 306 7.88 -36.22 2.19
N PHE A 307 7.39 -35.77 3.35
CA PHE A 307 8.18 -35.62 4.58
C PHE A 307 7.46 -36.11 5.85
N GLY A 308 6.42 -36.94 5.72
CA GLY A 308 5.64 -37.52 6.81
C GLY A 308 4.85 -38.76 6.39
#